data_AF-A0AA48KGK3-F1
#
_entry.id   AF-A0AA48KGK3-F1
#
_cell.length_a   1.000
_cell.length_b   1.000
_cell.length_c   1.000
_cell.angle_alpha   90.00
_cell.angle_beta   90.00
_cell.angle_gamma   90.00
#
_symmetry.space_group_name_H-M   'P 1'
#
loop_
_entity.id
_entity.type
_entity.pdbx_description
1 polymer ?
#
loop_
_entity_poly.entity_id
_entity_poly.type
_entity_poly.pdbx_seq_one_letter_code
_entity_poly.pdbx_strand_id
1 'polypeptide(L)' 'MKIRTLALATAAVSLAASPAIAEAAFERSVAPVSGESELEGGSGILIAVLAAAAVIGGIIIIADDDDEPASP' A
#
# COMPACT_ATOMS: atom_id res chain seq x y z
N MET A 1 9.83 10.97 -26.92
CA MET A 1 9.16 10.01 -26.02
C MET A 1 9.93 9.79 -24.71
N LYS A 2 11.25 9.55 -24.74
CA LYS A 2 12.09 9.24 -23.55
C LYS A 2 12.02 10.29 -22.43
N ILE A 3 12.05 11.58 -22.78
CA ILE A 3 12.03 12.70 -21.81
C ILE A 3 10.68 12.80 -21.09
N ARG A 4 9.58 12.53 -21.82
CA ARG A 4 8.22 12.52 -21.27
C ARG A 4 8.00 11.32 -20.35
N THR A 5 8.52 10.15 -20.72
CA THR A 5 8.52 8.97 -19.86
C THR A 5 9.33 9.19 -18.59
N LEU A 6 10.48 9.86 -18.68
CA LEU A 6 11.29 10.19 -17.50
C LEU A 6 10.56 11.15 -16.57
N ALA A 7 9.94 12.22 -17.10
CA ALA A 7 9.15 13.15 -16.31
C ALA A 7 7.97 12.48 -15.60
N LEU A 8 7.27 11.56 -16.28
CA LEU A 8 6.17 10.80 -15.68
C LEU A 8 6.65 9.81 -14.61
N ALA A 9 7.81 9.17 -14.82
CA ALA A 9 8.40 8.28 -13.82
C ALA A 9 8.80 9.06 -12.55
N THR A 10 9.44 10.22 -12.69
CA THR A 10 9.80 11.06 -11.54
C THR A 10 8.58 11.59 -10.80
N ALA A 11 7.51 11.95 -11.52
CA ALA A 11 6.25 12.37 -10.92
C ALA A 11 5.57 11.24 -10.16
N ALA A 12 5.51 10.02 -10.74
CA ALA A 12 4.95 8.85 -10.08
C ALA A 12 5.73 8.48 -8.81
N VAL A 13 7.07 8.51 -8.86
CA VAL A 13 7.92 8.26 -7.69
C VAL A 13 7.74 9.33 -6.63
N SER A 14 7.64 10.61 -7.01
CA SER A 14 7.39 11.69 -6.04
C SER A 14 6.03 11.55 -5.36
N LEU A 15 4.99 11.15 -6.10
CA LEU A 15 3.64 10.97 -5.57
C LEU A 15 3.56 9.75 -4.64
N ALA A 16 4.27 8.66 -4.98
CA ALA A 16 4.39 7.47 -4.16
C ALA A 16 5.25 7.69 -2.88
N ALA A 17 6.27 8.56 -2.95
CA ALA A 17 7.13 8.88 -1.81
C ALA A 17 6.55 9.98 -0.90
N SER A 18 5.56 10.75 -1.37
CA SER A 18 4.94 11.83 -0.62
C SER A 18 4.44 11.43 0.78
N PRO A 19 3.81 10.25 0.99
CA PRO A 19 3.36 9.84 2.33
C PRO A 19 4.54 9.62 3.29
N ALA A 20 5.59 8.92 2.84
CA ALA A 20 6.77 8.62 3.66
C ALA A 20 7.55 9.88 4.05
N ILE A 21 7.63 10.87 3.15
CA ILE A 21 8.26 12.16 3.44
C ILE A 21 7.40 12.97 4.42
N ALA A 22 6.06 12.95 4.27
CA ALA A 22 5.16 13.64 5.19
C ALA A 22 5.22 13.04 6.61
N GLU A 23 5.40 11.73 6.74
CA GLU A 23 5.56 11.05 8.02
C GLU A 23 6.90 11.40 8.69
N ALA A 24 7.98 11.53 7.91
CA ALA A 24 9.31 11.89 8.43
C ALA A 24 9.49 13.40 8.72
N ALA A 25 8.81 14.29 7.99
CA ALA A 25 8.98 15.73 8.12
C ALA A 25 8.22 16.33 9.32
N PHE A 26 7.24 15.60 9.85
CA PHE A 26 6.47 15.99 11.01
C PHE A 26 6.69 15.00 12.14
N GLU A 27 7.67 15.28 13.01
CA GLU A 27 7.72 14.72 14.37
C GLU A 27 6.51 15.26 15.13
N ARG A 28 5.35 14.66 14.88
CA ARG A 28 4.14 14.95 15.64
C ARG A 28 4.44 14.53 17.07
N SER A 29 4.57 15.51 17.96
CA SER A 29 4.64 15.23 19.40
C SER A 29 3.30 14.60 19.81
N VAL A 30 3.27 13.27 19.84
CA VAL A 30 2.07 12.51 20.19
C VAL A 30 1.82 12.73 21.68
N ALA A 31 0.68 13.32 22.02
CA ALA A 31 0.22 13.28 23.42
C ALA A 31 0.09 11.81 23.81
N PRO A 32 0.60 11.37 24.98
CA PRO A 32 0.59 9.96 25.35
C PRO A 32 -0.85 9.44 25.30
N VAL A 33 -1.14 8.57 24.33
CA VAL A 33 -2.44 7.92 24.26
C VAL A 33 -2.41 6.79 25.28
N SER A 34 -3.19 6.90 26.35
CA SER A 34 -3.30 5.84 27.38
C SER A 34 -4.08 4.61 26.88
N GLY A 35 -3.97 4.30 25.58
CA GLY A 35 -4.67 3.24 24.87
C GLY A 35 -3.83 2.81 23.67
N GLU A 36 -2.60 2.37 23.95
CA GLU A 36 -1.78 1.58 23.02
C GLU A 36 -2.69 0.57 22.33
N SER A 37 -2.72 0.57 21.00
CA SER A 37 -3.55 -0.39 20.27
C SER A 37 -3.05 -1.80 20.62
N GLU A 38 -3.93 -2.65 21.14
CA GLU A 38 -3.61 -4.06 21.45
C GLU A 38 -3.19 -4.87 20.20
N LEU A 39 -3.37 -4.26 19.02
CA LEU A 39 -2.86 -4.70 17.73
C LEU A 39 -1.33 -4.53 17.60
N GLU A 40 -0.70 -3.60 18.31
CA GLU A 40 0.75 -3.34 18.22
C GLU A 40 1.56 -4.41 18.98
N GLY A 41 0.97 -5.04 20.00
CA GLY A 41 1.59 -6.09 20.81
C GLY A 41 1.19 -7.49 20.37
N GLY A 42 1.99 -8.14 19.52
CA GLY A 42 1.95 -9.59 19.26
C GLY A 42 0.87 -10.08 18.28
N SER A 43 -0.34 -9.51 18.32
CA SER A 43 -1.41 -9.85 17.37
C SER A 43 -1.27 -9.16 16.01
N GLY A 44 -0.55 -8.04 15.95
CA GLY A 44 -0.35 -7.24 14.73
C GLY A 44 0.34 -7.99 13.60
N ILE A 45 1.29 -8.88 13.91
CA ILE A 45 1.93 -9.71 12.87
C ILE A 45 0.92 -10.67 12.25
N LEU A 46 0.04 -11.28 13.05
CA LEU A 46 -1.00 -12.18 12.54
C LEU A 46 -2.02 -11.43 11.69
N ILE A 47 -2.43 -10.24 12.14
CA ILE A 47 -3.33 -9.35 11.39
C ILE A 47 -2.68 -8.91 10.08
N ALA A 48 -1.40 -8.55 10.09
CA ALA A 48 -0.66 -8.15 8.89
C ALA A 48 -0.53 -9.30 7.89
N VAL A 49 -0.25 -10.51 8.35
CA VAL A 49 -0.20 -11.71 7.50
C VAL A 49 -1.58 -12.03 6.92
N LEU A 50 -2.64 -11.94 7.73
CA LEU A 50 -4.02 -12.13 7.25
C LEU A 50 -4.41 -11.09 6.22
N ALA A 51 -4.08 -9.82 6.45
CA ALA A 51 -4.35 -8.74 5.51
C ALA A 51 -3.59 -8.95 4.19
N ALA A 52 -2.31 -9.32 4.24
CA ALA A 52 -1.53 -9.64 3.05
C ALA A 52 -2.12 -10.83 2.27
N ALA A 53 -2.54 -11.89 2.97
CA ALA A 53 -3.17 -13.04 2.35
C ALA A 53 -4.51 -12.68 1.69
N ALA A 54 -5.33 -11.82 2.34
CA ALA A 54 -6.60 -11.36 1.77
C ALA A 54 -6.41 -10.52 0.50
N VAL A 55 -5.39 -9.66 0.46
CA VAL A 55 -5.05 -8.88 -0.73
C VAL A 55 -4.62 -9.80 -1.88
N ILE A 56 -3.70 -10.74 -1.62
CA ILE A 56 -3.23 -11.69 -2.64
C ILE A 56 -4.37 -12.58 -3.12
N GLY A 57 -5.17 -13.13 -2.21
CA GLY A 57 -6.33 -13.96 -2.55
C GLY A 57 -7.39 -13.20 -3.35
N GLY A 58 -7.68 -11.95 -3.00
CA GLY A 58 -8.57 -11.09 -3.76
C GLY A 58 -8.08 -10.84 -5.18
N ILE A 59 -6.78 -10.58 -5.35
CA ILE A 59 -6.17 -10.40 -6.68
C ILE A 59 -6.29 -11.70 -7.50
N ILE A 60 -6.00 -12.86 -6.91
CA ILE A 60 -6.10 -14.15 -7.61
C ILE A 60 -7.54 -14.41 -8.05
N ILE A 61 -8.52 -14.21 -7.17
CA ILE A 61 -9.94 -14.42 -7.50
C ILE A 61 -10.38 -13.50 -8.64
N ILE A 62 -9.94 -12.24 -8.66
CA ILE A 62 -10.25 -11.28 -9.73
C ILE A 62 -9.51 -11.64 -11.03
N ALA A 63 -8.31 -12.22 -10.93
CA ALA A 63 -7.46 -12.57 -12.07
C ALA A 63 -7.73 -13.97 -12.64
N ASP A 64 -8.52 -14.81 -11.96
CA ASP A 64 -8.90 -16.16 -12.40
C ASP A 64 -10.14 -16.15 -13.32
N ASP A 65 -10.64 -14.97 -13.71
CA ASP A 65 -11.54 -14.88 -14.86
C ASP A 65 -10.75 -15.36 -16.10
N ASP A 66 -11.09 -16.57 -16.55
CA ASP A 66 -10.69 -17.14 -17.83
C ASP A 66 -11.11 -16.12 -18.91
N ASP A 67 -10.17 -15.26 -19.31
CA ASP A 67 -10.28 -14.32 -20.42
C ASP A 67 -10.52 -15.12 -21.72
N GLU A 68 -11.75 -15.58 -21.95
CA GLU A 68 -12.22 -15.85 -23.31
C GLU A 68 -12.25 -14.47 -23.97
N PRO A 69 -11.40 -14.21 -25.00
CA PRO A 69 -11.37 -12.92 -25.62
C PRO A 69 -12.78 -12.61 -26.13
N ALA A 70 -13.36 -11.49 -25.70
CA ALA A 70 -14.58 -10.96 -26.30
C ALA A 70 -14.27 -10.40 -27.71
N SER A 71 -13.82 -11.28 -28.60
CA SER A 71 -13.54 -11.04 -30.01
C SER A 71 -14.40 -12.00 -30.82
N PRO A 72 -15.13 -11.54 -31.86
CA PRO A 72 -15.84 -12.43 -32.78
C PRO A 72 -14.89 -13.27 -33.63
#